data_AF-A0A1X7LSZ2-F1
#
_entry.id   AF-A0A1X7LSZ2-F1
#
_cell.length_a   1.000
_cell.length_b   1.000
_cell.length_c   1.000
_cell.angle_alpha   90.00
_cell.angle_beta   90.00
_cell.angle_gamma   90.00
#
_symmetry.space_group_name_H-M   'P 1'
#
loop_
_entity.id
_entity.type
_entity.pdbx_description
1 polymer ?
#
loop_
_entity_poly.entity_id
_entity_poly.type
_entity_poly.pdbx_seq_one_letter_code
_entity_poly.pdbx_strand_id
1 'polypeptide(L)'
;MIGENDEENAARFVSDERLKHRLKDNAGIGTEATRAGIIQTLLKRGYLIKQRRFLLATDTASTLIDALPEALKDPGPTALWEQMLDDITAGKLRLEAFLAQQQQNVTELIKSLRNG
;
A
#
# COMPACT_ATOMS: atom_id res chain seq x y z
N MET A 1 -5.50 -0.52 -16.51
CA MET A 1 -4.36 -1.38 -16.91
C MET A 1 -3.28 -1.15 -15.88
N ILE A 2 -2.86 -2.20 -15.17
CA ILE A 2 -1.75 -2.10 -14.22
C ILE A 2 -0.47 -2.37 -15.01
N GLY A 3 0.43 -1.39 -15.07
CA GLY A 3 1.74 -1.55 -15.67
C GLY A 3 2.64 -2.42 -14.79
N GLU A 4 3.55 -3.19 -15.40
CA GLU A 4 4.48 -4.07 -14.67
C GLU A 4 5.33 -3.33 -13.62
N ASN A 5 5.49 -2.01 -13.75
CA ASN A 5 6.31 -1.18 -12.85
C ASN A 5 5.46 -0.21 -12.00
N ASP A 6 4.16 -0.46 -11.84
CA ASP A 6 3.28 0.46 -11.09
C ASP A 6 3.62 0.52 -9.60
N GLU A 7 4.02 -0.59 -8.98
CA GLU A 7 4.50 -0.65 -7.59
C GLU A 7 5.80 0.15 -7.41
N GLU A 8 6.68 0.08 -8.40
CA GLU A 8 7.98 0.78 -8.50
C GLU A 8 7.81 2.29 -8.65
N ASN A 9 6.73 2.70 -9.35
CA ASN A 9 6.40 4.08 -9.65
C ASN A 9 5.22 4.59 -8.82
N ALA A 10 5.00 4.01 -7.63
CA ALA A 10 3.88 4.34 -6.75
C ALA A 10 3.80 5.83 -6.40
N ALA A 11 4.94 6.53 -6.41
CA ALA A 11 5.03 7.97 -6.16
C ALA A 11 4.12 8.81 -7.07
N ARG A 12 3.80 8.35 -8.29
CA ARG A 12 2.91 9.10 -9.20
C ARG A 12 1.46 9.18 -8.69
N PHE A 13 1.07 8.29 -7.78
CA PHE A 13 -0.30 8.18 -7.26
C PHE A 13 -0.50 8.93 -5.93
N VAL A 14 0.56 9.52 -5.36
CA VAL A 14 0.49 10.30 -4.12
C VAL A 14 0.54 11.79 -4.43
N SER A 15 -0.33 12.58 -3.80
CA SER A 15 -0.34 14.04 -4.00
C SER A 15 0.73 14.75 -3.17
N ASP A 16 0.94 14.32 -1.92
CA ASP A 16 1.91 14.88 -0.98
C ASP A 16 3.36 14.71 -1.48
N GLU A 17 4.06 15.84 -1.67
CA GLU A 17 5.42 15.88 -2.22
C GLU A 17 6.47 15.25 -1.30
N ARG A 18 6.27 15.29 0.02
CA ARG A 18 7.17 14.62 0.98
C ARG A 18 7.04 13.11 0.87
N LEU A 19 5.80 12.59 0.79
CA LEU A 19 5.55 11.16 0.63
C LEU A 19 6.01 10.63 -0.74
N LYS A 20 5.82 11.42 -1.79
CA LYS A 20 6.37 11.17 -3.14
C LYS A 20 7.88 10.96 -3.13
N HIS A 21 8.64 11.88 -2.51
CA HIS A 21 10.09 11.77 -2.45
C HIS A 21 10.50 10.46 -1.79
N ARG A 22 9.80 10.08 -0.72
CA ARG A 22 10.08 8.87 0.04
C ARG A 22 9.77 7.59 -0.68
N LEU A 23 8.66 7.54 -1.42
CA LEU A 23 8.39 6.43 -2.33
C LEU A 23 9.49 6.28 -3.37
N LYS A 24 10.06 7.37 -3.88
CA LYS A 24 11.19 7.29 -4.82
C LYS A 24 12.46 6.76 -4.14
N ASP A 25 12.78 7.25 -2.95
CA ASP A 25 13.95 6.78 -2.18
C ASP A 25 13.85 5.27 -1.87
N ASN A 26 12.64 4.78 -1.59
CA ASN A 26 12.37 3.38 -1.29
C ASN A 26 12.09 2.52 -2.54
N ALA A 27 12.32 3.06 -3.73
CA ALA A 27 12.06 2.41 -5.02
C ALA A 27 10.61 1.92 -5.22
N GLY A 28 9.63 2.55 -4.58
CA GLY A 28 8.20 2.26 -4.69
C GLY A 28 7.60 1.60 -3.44
N ILE A 29 6.60 0.75 -3.65
CA ILE A 29 5.97 -0.07 -2.59
C ILE A 29 6.54 -1.48 -2.62
N GLY A 30 6.88 -2.00 -1.45
CA GLY A 30 7.47 -3.31 -1.30
C GLY A 30 8.88 -3.40 -1.90
N THR A 31 9.54 -4.53 -1.66
CA THR A 31 10.88 -4.82 -2.19
C THR A 31 10.79 -5.69 -3.42
N GLU A 32 11.80 -5.62 -4.32
CA GLU A 32 11.88 -6.46 -5.52
C GLU A 32 11.60 -7.95 -5.24
N ALA A 33 12.10 -8.46 -4.10
CA ALA A 33 11.90 -9.84 -3.66
C ALA A 33 10.44 -10.22 -3.34
N THR A 34 9.58 -9.24 -3.01
CA THR A 34 8.20 -9.48 -2.56
C THR A 34 7.14 -9.17 -3.62
N ARG A 35 7.43 -8.28 -4.57
CA ARG A 35 6.48 -7.82 -5.61
C ARG A 35 5.90 -8.94 -6.46
N ALA A 36 6.77 -9.81 -6.97
CA ALA A 36 6.33 -10.97 -7.75
C ALA A 36 5.38 -11.87 -6.95
N GLY A 37 5.62 -12.04 -5.64
CA GLY A 37 4.75 -12.81 -4.75
C GLY A 37 3.39 -12.16 -4.51
N ILE A 38 3.34 -10.82 -4.39
CA ILE A 38 2.08 -10.07 -4.24
C ILE A 38 1.24 -10.21 -5.51
N ILE A 39 1.81 -10.00 -6.69
CA ILE A 39 1.11 -10.14 -7.97
C ILE A 39 0.53 -11.56 -8.13
N GLN A 40 1.32 -12.59 -7.83
CA GLN A 40 0.86 -13.98 -7.85
C GLN A 40 -0.30 -14.23 -6.89
N THR A 41 -0.26 -13.61 -5.70
CA THR A 41 -1.34 -13.71 -4.72
C THR A 41 -2.63 -13.06 -5.24
N LEU A 42 -2.54 -11.89 -5.87
CA LEU A 42 -3.69 -11.19 -6.44
C LEU A 42 -4.30 -11.96 -7.63
N LEU A 43 -3.47 -12.57 -8.47
CA LEU A 43 -3.91 -13.49 -9.54
C LEU A 43 -4.63 -14.71 -8.95
N LYS A 44 -4.04 -15.37 -7.95
CA LYS A 44 -4.62 -16.56 -7.29
C LYS A 44 -5.96 -16.26 -6.62
N ARG A 45 -6.13 -15.05 -6.07
CA ARG A 45 -7.38 -14.59 -5.46
C ARG A 45 -8.43 -14.12 -6.46
N GLY A 46 -8.10 -14.06 -7.76
CA GLY A 46 -9.02 -13.60 -8.80
C GLY A 46 -9.23 -12.09 -8.82
N TYR A 47 -8.35 -11.30 -8.21
CA TYR A 47 -8.40 -9.84 -8.26
C TYR A 47 -7.72 -9.29 -9.51
N LEU A 48 -6.75 -10.04 -10.05
CA LEU A 48 -6.11 -9.74 -11.32
C LEU A 48 -6.36 -10.86 -12.32
N ILE A 49 -6.41 -10.50 -13.59
CA ILE A 49 -6.34 -11.42 -14.73
C ILE A 49 -5.22 -10.99 -15.68
N LYS A 50 -4.60 -11.98 -16.31
CA LYS A 50 -3.60 -11.75 -17.35
C LYS A 50 -4.27 -11.75 -18.72
N GLN A 51 -4.22 -10.61 -19.42
CA GLN A 51 -4.67 -10.50 -20.80
C GLN A 51 -3.48 -10.12 -21.69
N ARG A 52 -2.96 -11.11 -22.44
CA ARG A 52 -1.72 -10.99 -23.21
C ARG A 52 -0.54 -10.58 -22.30
N ARG A 53 -0.02 -9.37 -22.50
CA ARG A 53 1.09 -8.77 -21.73
C ARG A 53 0.63 -7.84 -20.60
N PHE A 54 -0.67 -7.74 -20.36
CA PHE A 54 -1.23 -6.80 -19.40
C PHE A 54 -1.88 -7.51 -18.22
N LEU A 55 -1.78 -6.88 -17.04
CA LEU A 55 -2.56 -7.22 -15.86
C LEU A 55 -3.76 -6.27 -15.78
N LEU A 56 -4.94 -6.85 -15.62
CA LEU A 56 -6.20 -6.11 -15.49
C LEU A 56 -6.87 -6.48 -14.17
N ALA A 57 -7.43 -5.47 -13.49
CA ALA A 57 -8.32 -5.68 -12.36
C ALA A 57 -9.61 -6.35 -12.86
N THR A 58 -10.14 -7.27 -12.05
CA THR A 58 -11.46 -7.87 -12.29
C THR A 58 -12.57 -7.00 -11.70
N ASP A 59 -13.82 -7.25 -12.10
CA ASP A 59 -14.98 -6.58 -11.51
C ASP A 59 -15.05 -6.80 -9.99
N THR A 60 -14.64 -7.98 -9.51
CA THR A 60 -14.50 -8.28 -8.08
C THR A 60 -13.47 -7.37 -7.40
N ALA A 61 -12.33 -7.13 -8.04
CA ALA A 61 -11.32 -6.22 -7.51
C ALA A 61 -11.82 -4.76 -7.50
N SER A 62 -12.47 -4.30 -8.56
CA SER A 62 -13.09 -2.97 -8.61
C SER A 62 -14.13 -2.78 -7.52
N THR A 63 -15.05 -3.75 -7.36
CA THR A 63 -16.07 -3.72 -6.30
C THR A 63 -15.44 -3.69 -4.90
N LEU A 64 -14.38 -4.47 -4.68
CA LEU A 64 -13.64 -4.45 -3.42
C LEU A 64 -13.01 -3.08 -3.18
N ILE A 65 -12.30 -2.53 -4.16
CA ILE A 65 -11.66 -1.22 -4.03
C ILE A 65 -12.71 -0.14 -3.77
N ASP A 66 -13.85 -0.15 -4.46
CA ASP A 66 -14.91 0.84 -4.27
C ASP A 66 -15.49 0.81 -2.85
N ALA A 67 -15.56 -0.38 -2.23
CA ALA A 67 -16.04 -0.55 -0.86
C ALA A 67 -15.01 -0.13 0.22
N LEU A 68 -13.74 0.06 -0.13
CA LEU A 68 -12.72 0.47 0.83
C LEU A 68 -12.75 2.00 1.06
N PRO A 69 -12.41 2.49 2.27
CA PRO A 69 -12.17 3.90 2.51
C PRO A 69 -10.99 4.41 1.69
N GLU A 70 -11.01 5.68 1.27
CA GLU A 70 -9.93 6.30 0.50
C GLU A 70 -8.56 6.19 1.17
N ALA A 71 -8.52 6.25 2.51
CA ALA A 71 -7.28 6.11 3.28
C ALA A 71 -6.57 4.75 3.08
N LEU A 72 -7.26 3.71 2.61
CA LEU A 72 -6.67 2.40 2.30
C LEU A 72 -6.26 2.24 0.83
N LYS A 73 -6.69 3.16 -0.04
CA LYS A 73 -6.36 3.15 -1.48
C LYS A 73 -5.11 3.97 -1.78
N ASP A 74 -4.80 4.94 -0.91
CA ASP A 74 -3.61 5.78 -1.02
C ASP A 74 -2.33 4.98 -0.67
N PRO A 75 -1.28 5.00 -1.51
CA PRO A 75 -0.03 4.31 -1.23
C PRO A 75 0.95 5.09 -0.34
N GLY A 76 0.69 6.37 -0.07
CA GLY A 76 1.48 7.26 0.77
C GLY A 76 1.67 6.79 2.21
N PRO A 77 0.65 6.28 2.92
CA PRO A 77 0.81 5.68 4.24
C PRO A 77 1.86 4.57 4.30
N THR A 78 2.04 3.79 3.23
CA THR A 78 3.08 2.76 3.16
C THR A 78 4.48 3.39 3.24
N ALA A 79 4.73 4.49 2.53
CA ALA A 79 6.01 5.20 2.63
C ALA A 79 6.27 5.80 4.01
N LEU A 80 5.21 6.25 4.68
CA LEU A 80 5.31 6.73 6.06
C LEU A 80 5.69 5.59 7.00
N TRP A 81 5.09 4.40 6.85
CA TRP A 81 5.46 3.24 7.66
C TRP A 81 6.90 2.83 7.46
N GLU A 82 7.37 2.75 6.22
CA GLU A 82 8.79 2.46 5.96
C GLU A 82 9.71 3.48 6.64
N GLN A 83 9.37 4.78 6.64
CA GLN A 83 10.13 5.75 7.45
C GLN A 83 10.11 5.45 8.94
N MET A 84 8.95 5.12 9.49
CA MET A 84 8.84 4.85 10.91
C MET A 84 9.69 3.62 11.26
N LEU A 85 9.75 2.61 10.38
CA LEU A 85 10.61 1.44 10.54
C LEU A 85 12.10 1.78 10.44
N ASP A 86 12.50 2.67 9.52
CA ASP A 86 13.86 3.20 9.44
C ASP A 86 14.25 3.98 10.71
N ASP A 87 13.33 4.81 11.22
CA ASP A 87 13.54 5.61 12.43
C ASP A 87 13.63 4.72 13.68
N ILE A 88 12.92 3.59 13.72
CA ILE A 88 13.08 2.57 14.76
C ILE A 88 14.48 1.95 14.68
N THR A 89 14.91 1.54 13.48
CA THR A 89 16.25 0.98 13.27
C THR A 89 17.35 1.97 13.66
N ALA A 90 17.14 3.26 13.41
CA ALA A 90 18.06 4.34 13.78
C ALA A 90 17.95 4.78 15.25
N GLY A 91 17.05 4.20 16.05
CA GLY A 91 16.82 4.55 17.46
C GLY A 91 16.14 5.90 17.69
N LYS A 92 15.57 6.51 16.64
CA LYS A 92 14.86 7.81 16.69
C LYS A 92 13.39 7.66 17.07
N LEU A 93 12.79 6.51 16.81
CA LEU A 93 11.42 6.17 17.19
C LEU A 93 11.43 4.89 18.03
N ARG A 94 10.63 4.87 19.11
CA ARG A 94 10.43 3.66 19.91
C ARG A 94 9.43 2.73 19.24
N LEU A 95 9.73 1.43 19.22
CA LEU A 95 8.84 0.40 18.67
C LEU A 95 7.46 0.44 19.34
N GLU A 96 7.40 0.67 20.65
CA GLU A 96 6.16 0.73 21.41
C GLU A 96 5.27 1.88 20.94
N ALA A 97 5.86 3.04 20.62
CA ALA A 97 5.13 4.19 20.11
C ALA A 97 4.56 3.92 18.72
N PHE A 98 5.33 3.27 17.85
CA PHE A 98 4.85 2.83 16.54
C PHE A 98 3.67 1.87 16.66
N LEU A 99 3.80 0.83 17.50
CA LEU A 99 2.75 -0.18 17.69
C LEU A 99 1.46 0.43 18.27
N ALA A 100 1.59 1.34 19.25
CA ALA A 100 0.44 2.05 19.82
C ALA A 100 -0.31 2.85 18.74
N GLN A 101 0.42 3.54 17.86
CA GLN A 101 -0.20 4.27 16.75
C GLN A 101 -0.90 3.33 15.76
N GLN A 102 -0.29 2.20 15.39
CA GLN A 102 -0.94 1.25 14.48
C GLN A 102 -2.21 0.64 15.09
N GLN A 103 -2.19 0.32 16.37
CA GLN A 103 -3.38 -0.18 17.08
C GLN A 103 -4.52 0.85 17.06
N GLN A 104 -4.20 2.11 17.31
CA GLN A 104 -5.18 3.20 17.23
C GLN A 104 -5.77 3.31 15.81
N ASN A 105 -4.91 3.37 14.79
CA ASN A 105 -5.33 3.48 13.38
C ASN A 105 -6.29 2.35 12.98
N VAL A 106 -5.96 1.10 13.30
CA VAL A 106 -6.81 -0.07 13.01
C VAL A 106 -8.14 0.03 13.75
N THR A 107 -8.11 0.45 15.03
CA THR A 107 -9.33 0.61 15.84
C THR A 107 -10.26 1.67 15.26
N GLU A 108 -9.72 2.80 14.81
CA GLU A 108 -10.49 3.89 14.19
C GLU A 108 -11.07 3.48 12.85
N LEU A 109 -10.28 2.76 12.02
CA LEU A 109 -10.74 2.22 10.75
C LEU A 109 -11.88 1.21 10.91
N ILE A 110 -11.79 0.29 11.87
CA ILE A 110 -12.88 -0.67 12.12
C ILE A 110 -14.14 0.06 12.58
N LYS A 111 -14.00 1.11 13.40
CA LYS A 111 -15.14 1.93 13.84
C LYS A 111 -15.79 2.66 12.68
N SER A 112 -15.02 3.25 11.76
CA SER A 112 -15.60 3.96 10.61
C SER A 112 -16.36 3.02 9.67
N LEU A 113 -15.83 1.81 9.45
CA LEU A 113 -16.48 0.79 8.61
C LEU A 113 -17.75 0.19 9.21
N ARG A 114 -17.90 0.17 10.53
CA ARG A 114 -19.12 -0.33 11.21
C ARG A 114 -20.27 0.68 11.21
N ASN A 115 -19.96 1.96 11.03
CA ASN A 115 -20.90 3.06 11.12
C ASN A 115 -21.27 3.63 9.74
N GLY A 116 -20.71 3.07 8.66
CA GLY A 116 -21.00 3.40 7.26
C GLY A 116 -21.97 2.42 6.61
#